data_AF-A0A4Q3VWN8-F1
#
_entry.id   AF-A0A4Q3VWN8-F1
#
_cell.length_a   1.000
_cell.length_b   1.000
_cell.length_c   1.000
_cell.angle_alpha   90.00
_cell.angle_beta   90.00
_cell.angle_gamma   90.00
#
_symmetry.space_group_name_H-M   'P 1'
#
loop_
_entity.id
_entity.type
_entity.pdbx_description
1 polymer ?
#
loop_
_entity_poly.entity_id
_entity_poly.type
_entity_poly.pdbx_seq_one_letter_code
_entity_poly.pdbx_strand_id
1 'polypeptide(L)'
;LLTQGKFSQRYGRFEARVKIPRGQGIWPAVWMLREDFPATPWPHCGEIDILESVGPVADIAYGTLHGPGYSGDAGISRLHHAARPLSEDFHVYAVEWDEGSICWFVDEECYSRVTPDTLGGHAWVFDKPFFLLMNLAIGGNWPGYPDETTTLPQRMLIDYVRVYKQG
;
A
#
# COMPACT_ATOMS: atom_id res chain seq x y z
N LEU A 1 -10.15 -0.82 -8.44
CA LEU A 1 -9.79 0.12 -9.53
C LEU A 1 -8.31 -0.10 -9.86
N LEU A 2 -7.92 -0.01 -11.13
CA LEU A 2 -6.51 -0.12 -11.55
C LEU A 2 -6.19 0.81 -12.71
N THR A 3 -4.92 1.17 -12.87
CA THR A 3 -4.43 2.03 -13.96
C THR A 3 -3.59 1.32 -15.02
N GLN A 4 -3.43 -0.01 -14.95
CA GLN A 4 -2.66 -0.78 -15.93
C GLN A 4 -3.11 -0.50 -17.37
N GLY A 5 -2.15 -0.36 -18.29
CA GLY A 5 -2.38 0.00 -19.69
C GLY A 5 -2.84 1.44 -19.93
N LYS A 6 -2.97 2.25 -18.86
CA LYS A 6 -3.40 3.66 -18.94
C LYS A 6 -2.38 4.60 -18.32
N PHE A 7 -1.91 4.27 -17.12
CA PHE A 7 -0.90 5.01 -16.40
C PHE A 7 -0.04 4.05 -15.57
N SER A 8 1.26 4.15 -15.78
CA SER A 8 2.29 3.66 -14.89
C SER A 8 3.48 4.61 -14.91
N GLN A 9 4.21 4.64 -13.81
CA GLN A 9 5.41 5.44 -13.68
C GLN A 9 6.46 4.67 -12.89
N ARG A 10 7.72 4.87 -13.26
CA ARG A 10 8.87 4.43 -12.47
C ARG A 10 9.35 5.62 -11.65
N TYR A 11 9.54 5.41 -10.36
CA TYR A 11 10.02 6.39 -9.39
C TYR A 11 9.12 7.61 -9.20
N GLY A 12 9.51 8.44 -8.22
CA GLY A 12 8.81 9.65 -7.82
C GLY A 12 7.93 9.44 -6.59
N ARG A 13 7.06 10.43 -6.36
CA ARG A 13 6.13 10.41 -5.23
C ARG A 13 4.75 9.98 -5.72
N PHE A 14 4.19 8.96 -5.11
CA PHE A 14 2.82 8.52 -5.31
C PHE A 14 2.07 8.78 -4.03
N GLU A 15 1.01 9.58 -4.09
CA GLU A 15 0.19 9.89 -2.92
C GLU A 15 -1.30 9.81 -3.23
N ALA A 16 -2.06 9.39 -2.23
CA ALA A 16 -3.51 9.41 -2.26
C ALA A 16 -4.04 10.01 -0.96
N ARG A 17 -4.93 10.99 -1.07
CA ARG A 17 -5.66 11.52 0.08
C ARG A 17 -6.93 10.72 0.27
N VAL A 18 -6.94 9.87 1.31
CA VAL A 18 -7.94 8.83 1.50
C VAL A 18 -8.51 8.93 2.91
N LYS A 19 -9.83 8.75 3.02
CA LYS A 19 -10.50 8.41 4.28
C LYS A 19 -10.89 6.95 4.22
N ILE A 20 -10.26 6.14 5.06
CA ILE A 20 -10.49 4.70 5.10
C ILE A 20 -11.70 4.32 5.97
N PRO A 21 -12.39 3.21 5.66
CA PRO A 21 -13.39 2.64 6.57
C PRO A 21 -12.72 1.93 7.75
N ARG A 22 -13.55 1.46 8.70
CA ARG A 22 -13.13 0.57 9.79
C ARG A 22 -14.15 -0.54 10.00
N GLY A 23 -13.73 -1.59 10.70
CA GLY A 23 -14.59 -2.69 11.12
C GLY A 23 -13.93 -4.04 10.89
N GLN A 24 -14.37 -5.04 11.65
CA GLN A 24 -13.84 -6.39 11.52
C GLN A 24 -14.02 -6.92 10.08
N GLY A 25 -12.95 -7.50 9.53
CA GLY A 25 -12.92 -8.02 8.16
C GLY A 25 -12.86 -6.96 7.04
N ILE A 26 -12.75 -5.66 7.36
CA ILE A 26 -12.64 -4.59 6.37
C ILE A 26 -11.17 -4.31 6.05
N TRP A 27 -10.83 -4.31 4.76
CA TRP A 27 -9.43 -4.17 4.30
C TRP A 27 -9.33 -3.19 3.11
N PRO A 28 -9.22 -1.88 3.37
CA PRO A 28 -8.87 -0.88 2.37
C PRO A 28 -7.40 -1.00 1.96
N ALA A 29 -7.13 -0.83 0.67
CA ALA A 29 -5.78 -0.83 0.12
C ALA A 29 -5.58 0.23 -0.98
N VAL A 30 -4.42 0.89 -0.95
CA VAL A 30 -3.82 1.64 -2.07
C VAL A 30 -2.43 1.07 -2.29
N TRP A 31 -2.17 0.56 -3.48
CA TRP A 31 -0.99 -0.25 -3.74
C TRP A 31 -0.59 -0.18 -5.20
N MET A 32 0.55 -0.76 -5.52
CA MET A 32 1.16 -0.68 -6.83
C MET A 32 1.72 -2.04 -7.25
N LEU A 33 1.58 -2.36 -8.53
CA LEU A 33 2.13 -3.57 -9.14
C LEU A 33 2.83 -3.20 -10.46
N ARG A 34 3.85 -3.96 -10.87
CA ARG A 34 4.57 -3.65 -12.11
C ARG A 34 3.71 -3.82 -13.36
N GLU A 35 3.89 -2.90 -14.31
CA GLU A 35 3.12 -2.83 -15.56
C GLU A 35 3.11 -4.13 -16.36
N ASP A 36 4.20 -4.90 -16.33
CA ASP A 36 4.35 -6.14 -17.10
C ASP A 36 3.70 -7.38 -16.44
N PHE A 37 2.99 -7.23 -15.34
CA PHE A 37 2.15 -8.31 -14.80
C PHE A 37 1.00 -8.64 -15.79
N PRO A 38 0.66 -9.92 -16.07
CA PRO A 38 1.20 -11.13 -15.46
C PRO A 38 2.35 -11.78 -16.25
N ALA A 39 2.90 -11.13 -17.28
CA ALA A 39 4.03 -11.69 -18.04
C ALA A 39 5.27 -11.87 -17.15
N THR A 40 5.54 -10.91 -16.26
CA THR A 40 6.34 -11.17 -15.06
C THR A 40 5.39 -11.56 -13.93
N PRO A 41 5.41 -12.80 -13.42
CA PRO A 41 4.45 -13.24 -12.41
C PRO A 41 4.77 -12.67 -11.03
N TRP A 42 3.76 -12.60 -10.17
CA TRP A 42 3.96 -12.30 -8.75
C TRP A 42 4.70 -13.45 -8.04
N PRO A 43 5.63 -13.18 -7.11
CA PRO A 43 6.07 -11.87 -6.61
C PRO A 43 7.25 -11.27 -7.41
N HIS A 44 7.69 -11.88 -8.51
CA HIS A 44 8.82 -11.38 -9.30
C HIS A 44 8.53 -10.02 -9.95
N CYS A 45 7.26 -9.71 -10.23
CA CYS A 45 6.86 -8.39 -10.68
C CYS A 45 6.99 -7.33 -9.59
N GLY A 46 7.08 -7.70 -8.31
CA GLY A 46 7.17 -6.76 -7.22
C GLY A 46 5.85 -6.03 -6.94
N GLU A 47 5.64 -5.69 -5.68
CA GLU A 47 4.47 -4.99 -5.15
C GLU A 47 4.91 -3.93 -4.15
N ILE A 48 4.30 -2.74 -4.22
CA ILE A 48 4.50 -1.66 -3.25
C ILE A 48 3.14 -1.28 -2.69
N ASP A 49 2.89 -1.64 -1.43
CA ASP A 49 1.67 -1.30 -0.72
C ASP A 49 1.87 0.05 -0.05
N ILE A 50 1.20 1.08 -0.57
CA ILE A 50 1.27 2.46 -0.05
C ILE A 50 0.47 2.57 1.24
N LEU A 51 -0.69 1.91 1.26
CA LEU A 51 -1.61 1.84 2.38
C LEU A 51 -2.28 0.49 2.36
N GLU A 52 -2.16 -0.23 3.44
CA GLU A 52 -3.16 -1.20 3.87
C GLU A 52 -3.56 -0.89 5.32
N SER A 53 -4.78 -1.23 5.69
CA SER A 53 -5.21 -1.18 7.08
C SER A 53 -6.19 -2.30 7.34
N VAL A 54 -6.05 -2.96 8.48
CA VAL A 54 -6.92 -4.05 8.92
C VAL A 54 -7.26 -3.90 10.39
N GLY A 55 -8.29 -4.63 10.82
CA GLY A 55 -8.74 -4.66 12.21
C GLY A 55 -9.87 -3.66 12.50
N PRO A 56 -10.51 -3.81 13.67
CA PRO A 56 -11.76 -3.11 13.96
C PRO A 56 -11.58 -1.60 14.21
N VAL A 57 -10.40 -1.16 14.61
CA VAL A 57 -10.11 0.23 14.99
C VAL A 57 -9.57 1.05 13.80
N ALA A 58 -8.81 0.42 12.89
CA ALA A 58 -8.10 1.09 11.79
C ALA A 58 -7.16 2.22 12.28
N ASP A 59 -6.34 1.94 13.29
CA ASP A 59 -5.32 2.84 13.86
C ASP A 59 -3.89 2.50 13.39
N ILE A 60 -3.75 1.49 12.53
CA ILE A 60 -2.47 1.10 11.94
C ILE A 60 -2.57 1.23 10.42
N ALA A 61 -1.60 1.91 9.82
CA ALA A 61 -1.32 1.84 8.39
C ALA A 61 -0.10 0.95 8.15
N TYR A 62 -0.23 0.01 7.23
CA TYR A 62 0.83 -0.86 6.77
C TYR A 62 1.35 -0.35 5.43
N GLY A 63 2.68 -0.22 5.36
CA GLY A 63 3.40 -0.09 4.10
C GLY A 63 4.24 -1.34 3.91
N THR A 64 4.07 -2.02 2.79
CA THR A 64 4.68 -3.33 2.57
C THR A 64 5.35 -3.39 1.21
N LEU A 65 6.46 -4.13 1.12
CA LEU A 65 7.01 -4.59 -0.14
C LEU A 65 6.86 -6.09 -0.28
N HIS A 66 6.44 -6.52 -1.47
CA HIS A 66 6.55 -7.90 -1.88
C HIS A 66 7.51 -8.05 -3.05
N GLY A 67 8.35 -9.09 -2.99
CA GLY A 67 9.30 -9.44 -4.03
C GLY A 67 9.80 -10.88 -3.88
N PRO A 68 10.69 -11.35 -4.78
CA PRO A 68 11.19 -12.72 -4.75
C PRO A 68 12.02 -12.97 -3.48
N GLY A 69 11.51 -13.86 -2.62
CA GLY A 69 12.12 -14.18 -1.32
C GLY A 69 11.52 -13.41 -0.14
N TYR A 70 10.67 -12.42 -0.38
CA TYR A 70 10.02 -11.60 0.66
C TYR A 70 8.60 -11.23 0.21
N SER A 71 7.65 -12.16 0.29
CA SER A 71 6.28 -11.98 -0.24
C SER A 71 5.24 -12.71 0.59
N GLY A 72 3.95 -12.41 0.37
CA GLY A 72 2.87 -12.92 1.23
C GLY A 72 3.12 -12.53 2.69
N ASP A 73 2.96 -13.47 3.61
CA ASP A 73 3.20 -13.25 5.05
C ASP A 73 4.66 -12.88 5.38
N ALA A 74 5.61 -13.13 4.46
CA ALA A 74 7.02 -12.75 4.58
C ALA A 74 7.35 -11.43 3.86
N GLY A 75 6.33 -10.64 3.48
CA GLY A 75 6.52 -9.28 2.97
C GLY A 75 7.29 -8.41 3.96
N ILE A 76 7.99 -7.41 3.44
CA ILE A 76 8.72 -6.45 4.28
C ILE A 76 7.75 -5.36 4.71
N SER A 77 7.01 -5.61 5.78
CA SER A 77 6.03 -4.66 6.31
C SER A 77 6.65 -3.67 7.29
N ARG A 78 6.11 -2.45 7.25
CA ARG A 78 6.40 -1.34 8.16
C ARG A 78 5.09 -0.74 8.62
N LEU A 79 5.01 -0.45 9.91
CA LEU A 79 3.78 -0.04 10.55
C LEU A 79 3.91 1.43 10.97
N HIS A 80 2.88 2.21 10.66
CA HIS A 80 2.62 3.49 11.29
C HIS A 80 1.49 3.30 12.31
N HIS A 81 1.77 3.60 13.58
CA HIS A 81 0.77 3.57 14.65
C HIS A 81 0.22 4.97 14.87
N ALA A 82 -1.03 5.20 14.48
CA ALA A 82 -1.68 6.48 14.65
C ALA A 82 -2.19 6.64 16.09
N ALA A 83 -2.14 7.86 16.62
CA ALA A 83 -2.67 8.17 17.96
C ALA A 83 -4.21 8.11 18.03
N ARG A 84 -4.88 8.13 16.88
CA ARG A 84 -6.33 8.01 16.73
C ARG A 84 -6.65 7.14 15.50
N PRO A 85 -7.85 6.54 15.43
CA PRO A 85 -8.30 5.82 14.25
C PRO A 85 -8.13 6.65 12.97
N LEU A 86 -7.42 6.11 12.00
CA LEU A 86 -7.24 6.70 10.66
C LEU A 86 -8.56 6.79 9.88
N SER A 87 -9.59 6.09 10.34
CA SER A 87 -10.95 6.16 9.77
C SER A 87 -11.73 7.43 10.15
N GLU A 88 -11.23 8.26 11.07
CA GLU A 88 -11.93 9.46 11.53
C GLU A 88 -11.84 10.61 10.52
N ASP A 89 -10.75 10.73 9.76
CA ASP A 89 -10.53 11.82 8.80
C ASP A 89 -9.84 11.33 7.51
N PHE A 90 -9.67 12.23 6.56
CA PHE A 90 -8.79 12.03 5.42
C PHE A 90 -7.34 12.19 5.82
N HIS A 91 -6.51 11.23 5.43
CA HIS A 91 -5.07 11.28 5.56
C HIS A 91 -4.41 11.18 4.19
N VAL A 92 -3.19 11.70 4.06
CA VAL A 92 -2.39 11.51 2.84
C VAL A 92 -1.49 10.31 3.05
N TYR A 93 -1.72 9.25 2.28
CA TYR A 93 -0.84 8.08 2.28
C TYR A 93 0.06 8.17 1.06
N ALA A 94 1.37 8.04 1.26
CA ALA A 94 2.30 8.21 0.16
C ALA A 94 3.52 7.30 0.24
N VAL A 95 4.10 7.06 -0.92
CA VAL A 95 5.47 6.57 -1.05
C VAL A 95 6.30 7.56 -1.84
N GLU A 96 7.53 7.79 -1.38
CA GLU A 96 8.61 8.34 -2.20
C GLU A 96 9.52 7.19 -2.60
N TRP A 97 9.61 6.95 -3.89
CA TRP A 97 10.28 5.79 -4.47
C TRP A 97 11.33 6.24 -5.47
N ASP A 98 12.56 5.87 -5.19
CA ASP A 98 13.76 6.19 -5.97
C ASP A 98 14.55 4.92 -6.31
N GLU A 99 15.63 5.09 -7.08
CA GLU A 99 16.47 3.99 -7.56
C GLU A 99 16.94 3.03 -6.46
N GLY A 100 17.22 3.55 -5.26
CA GLY A 100 17.74 2.76 -4.13
C GLY A 100 16.91 2.82 -2.86
N SER A 101 15.72 3.43 -2.85
CA SER A 101 14.92 3.52 -1.63
C SER A 101 13.44 3.70 -1.88
N ILE A 102 12.63 3.21 -0.92
CA ILE A 102 11.21 3.51 -0.80
C ILE A 102 10.97 4.01 0.63
N CYS A 103 10.41 5.21 0.79
CA CYS A 103 9.97 5.78 2.07
C CYS A 103 8.44 5.84 2.09
N TRP A 104 7.80 5.39 3.15
CA TRP A 104 6.35 5.50 3.31
C TRP A 104 5.99 6.64 4.24
N PHE A 105 4.88 7.30 3.93
CA PHE A 105 4.36 8.43 4.68
C PHE A 105 2.89 8.23 5.04
N VAL A 106 2.55 8.69 6.24
CA VAL A 106 1.18 9.08 6.60
C VAL A 106 1.24 10.58 6.92
N ASP A 107 0.41 11.34 6.21
CA ASP A 107 0.46 12.80 6.16
C ASP A 107 1.87 13.30 5.80
N GLU A 108 2.55 14.02 6.69
CA GLU A 108 3.90 14.55 6.46
C GLU A 108 5.00 13.67 7.07
N GLU A 109 4.64 12.62 7.83
CA GLU A 109 5.59 11.80 8.57
C GLU A 109 6.09 10.62 7.71
N CYS A 110 7.38 10.59 7.33
CA CYS A 110 7.97 9.33 6.88
C CYS A 110 8.21 8.43 8.09
N TYR A 111 7.46 7.34 8.19
CA TYR A 111 7.56 6.40 9.30
C TYR A 111 8.53 5.25 9.01
N SER A 112 8.88 5.01 7.74
CA SER A 112 9.87 4.00 7.41
C SER A 112 10.50 4.15 6.03
N ARG A 113 11.75 3.72 5.92
CA ARG A 113 12.51 3.62 4.68
C ARG A 113 13.09 2.22 4.50
N VAL A 114 12.98 1.68 3.30
CA VAL A 114 13.54 0.39 2.88
C VAL A 114 14.50 0.64 1.70
N THR A 115 15.63 -0.07 1.70
CA THR A 115 16.67 -0.02 0.67
C THR A 115 17.06 -1.44 0.24
N PRO A 116 17.79 -1.65 -0.88
CA PRO A 116 18.30 -2.97 -1.26
C PRO A 116 19.06 -3.69 -0.14
N ASP A 117 19.85 -2.98 0.66
CA ASP A 117 20.63 -3.56 1.76
C ASP A 117 19.75 -4.13 2.88
N THR A 118 18.52 -3.63 3.02
CA THR A 118 17.55 -4.14 4.01
C THR A 118 16.81 -5.40 3.53
N LEU A 119 17.03 -5.85 2.29
CA LEU A 119 16.42 -7.06 1.73
C LEU A 119 17.13 -8.36 2.12
N GLY A 120 18.19 -8.31 2.94
CA GLY A 120 18.90 -9.53 3.37
C GLY A 120 19.54 -10.32 2.21
N GLY A 121 19.95 -9.63 1.14
CA GLY A 121 20.54 -10.25 -0.06
C GLY A 121 19.52 -10.74 -1.09
N HIS A 122 18.21 -10.57 -0.86
CA HIS A 122 17.20 -10.81 -1.89
C HIS A 122 17.22 -9.73 -2.98
N ALA A 123 16.70 -10.08 -4.16
CA ALA A 123 16.74 -9.19 -5.31
C ALA A 123 15.86 -7.95 -5.12
N TRP A 124 16.41 -6.78 -5.41
CA TRP A 124 15.64 -5.54 -5.55
C TRP A 124 14.91 -5.54 -6.89
N VAL A 125 13.59 -5.43 -6.86
CA VAL A 125 12.75 -5.55 -8.06
C VAL A 125 11.93 -4.27 -8.35
N PHE A 126 12.25 -3.15 -7.71
CA PHE A 126 11.49 -1.90 -7.80
C PHE A 126 12.19 -0.90 -8.72
N ASP A 127 12.49 -1.31 -9.95
CA ASP A 127 13.34 -0.60 -10.93
C ASP A 127 12.68 -0.42 -12.30
N LYS A 128 11.39 -0.74 -12.43
CA LYS A 128 10.58 -0.62 -13.65
C LYS A 128 9.28 0.14 -13.35
N PRO A 129 8.47 0.56 -14.35
CA PRO A 129 7.21 1.25 -14.09
C PRO A 129 6.15 0.39 -13.38
N PHE A 130 5.45 0.99 -12.43
CA PHE A 130 4.34 0.37 -11.69
C PHE A 130 3.05 1.14 -11.95
N PHE A 131 1.93 0.42 -12.00
CA PHE A 131 0.58 0.98 -12.05
C PHE A 131 -0.08 0.94 -10.67
N LEU A 132 -1.08 1.79 -10.46
CA LEU A 132 -1.79 1.90 -9.19
C LEU A 132 -3.02 0.99 -9.14
N LEU A 133 -3.27 0.43 -7.97
CA LEU A 133 -4.48 -0.29 -7.60
C LEU A 133 -5.09 0.33 -6.34
N MET A 134 -6.41 0.37 -6.30
CA MET A 134 -7.19 0.82 -5.14
C MET A 134 -8.40 -0.08 -4.98
N ASN A 135 -8.59 -0.67 -3.81
CA ASN A 135 -9.72 -1.52 -3.51
C ASN A 135 -10.11 -1.47 -2.04
N LEU A 136 -11.34 -1.91 -1.78
CA LEU A 136 -11.84 -2.20 -0.45
C LEU A 136 -12.24 -3.67 -0.43
N ALA A 137 -11.38 -4.53 0.10
CA ALA A 137 -11.69 -5.93 0.31
C ALA A 137 -12.54 -6.12 1.57
N ILE A 138 -13.32 -7.20 1.59
CA ILE A 138 -14.14 -7.62 2.72
C ILE A 138 -13.88 -9.11 2.94
N GLY A 139 -13.27 -9.44 4.08
CA GLY A 139 -12.83 -10.78 4.40
C GLY A 139 -11.44 -11.13 3.84
N GLY A 140 -10.77 -12.06 4.51
CA GLY A 140 -9.48 -12.60 4.09
C GLY A 140 -8.75 -13.24 5.27
N ASN A 141 -7.72 -14.03 4.99
CA ASN A 141 -6.93 -14.67 6.05
C ASN A 141 -6.29 -13.63 6.99
N TRP A 142 -5.86 -12.49 6.45
CA TRP A 142 -5.23 -11.42 7.22
C TRP A 142 -6.22 -10.53 8.00
N PRO A 143 -7.23 -9.88 7.39
CA PRO A 143 -8.19 -9.05 8.12
C PRO A 143 -9.18 -9.87 8.98
N GLY A 144 -9.19 -11.19 8.84
CA GLY A 144 -10.29 -12.05 9.28
C GLY A 144 -11.54 -11.81 8.44
N TYR A 145 -12.68 -12.32 8.90
CA TYR A 145 -13.98 -12.17 8.23
C TYR A 145 -14.86 -11.20 9.01
N PRO A 146 -15.83 -10.53 8.35
CA PRO A 146 -16.86 -9.75 9.04
C PRO A 146 -17.62 -10.57 10.08
N ASP A 147 -17.99 -9.94 11.17
CA ASP A 147 -18.81 -10.52 12.24
C ASP A 147 -20.00 -9.60 12.59
N GLU A 148 -20.71 -9.88 13.69
CA GLU A 148 -21.84 -9.09 14.14
C GLU A 148 -21.51 -7.62 14.48
N THR A 149 -20.22 -7.29 14.66
CA THR A 149 -19.76 -5.92 14.92
C THR A 149 -19.52 -5.14 13.63
N THR A 150 -19.43 -5.82 12.48
CA THR A 150 -19.18 -5.18 11.19
C THR A 150 -20.43 -4.49 10.67
N THR A 151 -20.41 -3.15 10.65
CA THR A 151 -21.49 -2.36 10.06
C THR A 151 -21.29 -2.22 8.55
N LEU A 152 -22.34 -2.44 7.75
CA LEU A 152 -22.35 -2.20 6.31
C LEU A 152 -23.45 -1.19 5.94
N PRO A 153 -23.31 -0.42 4.84
CA PRO A 153 -22.19 -0.43 3.91
C PRO A 153 -20.95 0.31 4.43
N GLN A 154 -19.76 -0.08 3.96
CA GLN A 154 -18.50 0.62 4.19
C GLN A 154 -18.08 1.40 2.94
N ARG A 155 -17.33 2.49 3.14
CA ARG A 155 -16.84 3.35 2.05
C ARG A 155 -15.39 3.73 2.28
N MET A 156 -14.57 3.51 1.27
CA MET A 156 -13.26 4.13 1.13
C MET A 156 -13.43 5.37 0.25
N LEU A 157 -13.16 6.55 0.81
CA LEU A 157 -13.31 7.81 0.09
C LEU A 157 -11.94 8.29 -0.36
N ILE A 158 -11.81 8.63 -1.64
CA ILE A 158 -10.57 9.10 -2.24
C ILE A 158 -10.83 10.51 -2.76
N ASP A 159 -10.17 11.49 -2.18
CA ASP A 159 -10.26 12.89 -2.59
C ASP A 159 -9.43 13.12 -3.86
N TYR A 160 -8.16 12.70 -3.81
CA TYR A 160 -7.29 12.72 -4.98
C TYR A 160 -6.25 11.60 -4.95
N VAL A 161 -5.71 11.34 -6.13
CA VAL A 161 -4.45 10.63 -6.35
C VAL A 161 -3.54 11.56 -7.13
N ARG A 162 -2.30 11.74 -6.67
CA ARG A 162 -1.30 12.56 -7.35
C ARG A 162 0.00 11.77 -7.48
N VAL A 163 0.63 11.91 -8.64
CA VAL A 163 1.92 11.30 -8.91
C VAL A 163 2.86 12.39 -9.42
N TYR A 164 4.01 12.51 -8.78
CA TYR A 164 5.02 13.50 -9.08
C TYR A 164 6.29 12.79 -9.55
N LYS A 165 6.99 13.39 -10.50
CA LYS A 165 8.34 12.95 -10.86
C LYS A 165 9.35 13.61 -9.95
N GLN A 166 10.47 12.94 -9.69
CA GLN A 166 11.64 13.64 -9.19
C GLN A 166 12.13 14.63 -10.26
N GLY A 167 12.52 15.82 -9.81
CA GLY A 167 13.09 16.88 -10.65
C GLY A 167 14.53 16.61 -11.05
#